data_AF-A0A6B3F7I1-F1
#
_entry.id   AF-A0A6B3F7I1-F1
#
_cell.length_a   1.000
_cell.length_b   1.000
_cell.length_c   1.000
_cell.angle_alpha   90.00
_cell.angle_beta   90.00
_cell.angle_gamma   90.00
#
_symmetry.space_group_name_H-M   'P 1'
#
loop_
_entity.id
_entity.type
_entity.pdbx_description
1 polymer ?
#
loop_
_entity_poly.entity_id
_entity_poly.type
_entity_poly.pdbx_seq_one_letter_code
_entity_poly.pdbx_strand_id
1 'polypeptide(L)'
;RDVLTGLFGGALKREREGAANGRTASGRSADALKNTAVRDQIERYEALLDKHGLLPGDTALAWLLTRPGVTGPIVGPRTREQLDSALRAVDVELS
;
A
#
# COMPACT_ATOMS: atom_id res chain seq x y z
N ARG A 1 -16.34 -2.64 10.53
CA ARG A 1 -15.61 -2.00 9.41
C ARG A 1 -14.27 -2.71 9.30
N ASP A 2 -14.15 -3.63 8.35
CA ASP A 2 -12.99 -4.52 8.25
C ASP A 2 -11.78 -3.79 7.67
N VAL A 3 -10.65 -3.80 8.38
CA VAL A 3 -9.42 -3.13 7.96
C VAL A 3 -8.61 -4.09 7.07
N LEU A 4 -8.65 -3.85 5.76
CA LEU A 4 -7.85 -4.59 4.77
C LEU A 4 -6.38 -4.15 4.85
N THR A 5 -5.53 -5.02 5.38
CA THR A 5 -4.18 -4.63 5.81
C THR A 5 -3.13 -5.00 4.75
N GLY A 6 -2.52 -4.01 4.09
CA GLY A 6 -1.37 -4.23 3.19
C GLY A 6 -1.68 -4.33 1.70
N LEU A 7 -2.94 -4.17 1.28
CA LEU A 7 -3.33 -4.12 -0.13
C LEU A 7 -2.63 -2.98 -0.88
N PHE A 8 -2.63 -1.78 -0.31
CA PHE A 8 -2.03 -0.59 -0.91
C PHE A 8 -0.50 -0.58 -0.86
N GLY A 9 0.14 -1.62 -0.31
CA GLY A 9 1.59 -1.67 -0.29
C GLY A 9 2.23 -2.10 -1.61
N GLY A 10 1.46 -2.47 -2.64
CA GLY A 10 1.98 -3.17 -3.83
C GLY A 10 1.73 -4.69 -3.73
N ALA A 11 0.52 -5.09 -3.34
CA ALA A 11 0.20 -6.49 -3.08
C ALA A 11 0.24 -7.36 -4.34
N LEU A 12 -0.22 -6.85 -5.48
CA LEU A 12 -0.24 -7.62 -6.73
C LEU A 12 1.16 -7.70 -7.35
N LYS A 13 1.95 -6.62 -7.29
CA LYS A 13 3.37 -6.66 -7.66
C LYS A 13 4.14 -7.73 -6.88
N ARG A 14 3.99 -7.75 -5.56
CA ARG A 14 4.65 -8.76 -4.71
C ARG A 14 4.14 -10.18 -4.93
N GLU A 15 2.86 -10.35 -5.25
CA GLU A 15 2.32 -11.65 -5.67
C GLU A 15 3.03 -12.16 -6.93
N ARG A 16 3.14 -11.31 -7.97
CA ARG A 16 3.84 -11.65 -9.24
C ARG A 16 5.32 -11.97 -9.03
N GLU A 17 5.99 -11.24 -8.15
CA GLU A 17 7.42 -11.42 -7.85
C GLU A 17 7.70 -12.58 -6.88
N GLY A 18 6.66 -13.29 -6.39
CA GLY A 18 6.83 -14.33 -5.37
C GLY A 18 7.29 -13.80 -4.00
N ALA A 19 7.20 -12.48 -3.79
CA ALA A 19 7.62 -11.77 -2.58
C ALA A 19 6.44 -11.45 -1.63
N ALA A 20 5.26 -12.03 -1.87
CA ALA A 20 4.11 -11.87 -0.99
C ALA A 20 4.40 -12.49 0.39
N ASN A 21 4.20 -11.71 1.46
CA ASN A 21 4.44 -12.15 2.83
C ASN A 21 3.13 -12.38 3.58
N GLY A 22 3.16 -12.84 4.84
CA GLY A 22 1.96 -13.18 5.61
C GLY A 22 0.85 -12.12 5.67
N ARG A 23 1.15 -10.82 5.44
CA ARG A 23 0.13 -9.75 5.39
C ARG A 23 -0.61 -9.66 4.04
N THR A 24 -0.01 -10.12 2.94
CA THR A 24 -0.59 -10.09 1.59
C THR A 24 -0.87 -11.48 1.01
N ALA A 25 -0.08 -12.49 1.38
CA ALA A 25 -0.18 -13.87 0.91
C ALA A 25 -1.23 -14.70 1.66
N SER A 26 -1.73 -14.22 2.81
CA SER A 26 -2.69 -14.96 3.63
C SER A 26 -3.67 -14.06 4.37
N GLY A 27 -4.78 -14.66 4.82
CA GLY A 27 -5.81 -13.97 5.58
C GLY A 27 -6.57 -12.92 4.77
N ARG A 28 -7.07 -11.90 5.46
CA ARG A 28 -8.06 -10.94 4.93
C ARG A 28 -7.66 -10.23 3.63
N SER A 29 -6.37 -9.92 3.46
CA SER A 29 -5.90 -9.24 2.25
C SER A 29 -5.87 -10.18 1.05
N ALA A 30 -5.46 -11.44 1.26
CA ALA A 30 -5.55 -12.46 0.23
C ALA A 30 -7.02 -12.76 -0.11
N ASP A 31 -7.91 -12.82 0.88
CA ASP A 31 -9.34 -13.00 0.65
C ASP A 31 -9.98 -11.83 -0.11
N ALA A 32 -9.58 -10.59 0.20
CA ALA A 32 -10.05 -9.41 -0.52
C ALA A 32 -9.61 -9.43 -2.00
N LEU A 33 -8.40 -9.92 -2.30
CA LEU A 33 -7.92 -10.05 -3.68
C LEU A 33 -8.63 -11.15 -4.49
N LYS A 34 -9.35 -12.08 -3.85
CA LYS A 34 -10.22 -13.04 -4.55
C LYS A 34 -11.46 -12.36 -5.16
N ASN A 35 -11.85 -11.19 -4.65
CA ASN A 35 -12.90 -10.38 -5.25
C ASN A 35 -12.32 -9.64 -6.47
N THR A 36 -12.82 -9.94 -7.66
CA THR A 36 -12.34 -9.37 -8.92
C THR A 36 -12.42 -7.84 -8.94
N ALA A 37 -13.49 -7.25 -8.41
CA ALA A 37 -13.63 -5.80 -8.36
C ALA A 37 -12.56 -5.13 -7.47
N VAL A 38 -12.20 -5.76 -6.36
CA VAL A 38 -11.11 -5.27 -5.48
C VAL A 38 -9.76 -5.44 -6.19
N ARG A 39 -9.54 -6.59 -6.82
CA ARG A 39 -8.32 -6.86 -7.58
C ARG A 39 -8.10 -5.81 -8.68
N ASP A 40 -9.13 -5.52 -9.47
CA ASP A 40 -9.10 -4.54 -10.55
C ASP A 40 -8.86 -3.10 -10.04
N GLN A 41 -9.33 -2.79 -8.83
CA GLN A 41 -9.03 -1.50 -8.17
C GLN A 41 -7.55 -1.42 -7.77
N ILE A 42 -7.01 -2.47 -7.15
CA ILE A 42 -5.59 -2.52 -6.75
C ILE A 42 -4.67 -2.53 -7.97
N GLU A 43 -5.04 -3.21 -9.05
CA GLU A 43 -4.27 -3.22 -10.29
C GLU A 43 -4.21 -1.82 -10.92
N ARG A 44 -5.35 -1.13 -11.05
CA ARG A 44 -5.37 0.25 -11.56
C ARG A 44 -4.59 1.21 -10.66
N TYR A 45 -4.65 1.01 -9.35
CA TYR A 45 -3.87 1.78 -8.40
C TYR A 45 -2.37 1.57 -8.62
N GLU A 46 -1.88 0.32 -8.65
CA GLU A 46 -0.45 0.04 -8.89
C GLU A 46 0.01 0.54 -10.26
N ALA A 47 -0.79 0.33 -11.32
CA ALA A 47 -0.46 0.79 -12.67
C ALA A 47 -0.37 2.33 -12.77
N LEU A 48 -1.25 3.05 -12.07
CA LEU A 48 -1.18 4.50 -11.99
C LEU A 48 0.14 4.93 -11.34
N LEU A 49 0.51 4.31 -10.21
CA LEU A 49 1.73 4.70 -9.50
C LEU A 49 3.00 4.37 -10.29
N ASP A 50 3.02 3.24 -10.99
CA ASP A 50 4.13 2.88 -11.88
C ASP A 50 4.34 3.94 -12.97
N LYS A 51 3.26 4.50 -13.54
CA LYS A 51 3.35 5.60 -14.53
C LYS A 51 4.03 6.85 -13.96
N HIS A 52 3.89 7.08 -12.65
CA HIS A 52 4.44 8.24 -11.95
C HIS A 52 5.74 7.94 -11.21
N GLY A 53 6.28 6.71 -11.30
CA GLY A 53 7.48 6.30 -10.58
C GLY A 53 7.31 6.29 -9.04
N LEU A 54 6.08 6.17 -8.56
CA LEU A 54 5.76 6.23 -7.14
C LEU A 54 5.66 4.83 -6.52
N LEU A 55 6.14 4.69 -5.29
CA LEU A 55 6.05 3.43 -4.55
C LEU A 55 4.68 3.32 -3.84
N PRO A 56 3.91 2.24 -4.03
CA PRO A 56 2.56 2.12 -3.48
C PRO A 56 2.45 2.36 -1.97
N GLY A 57 3.32 1.73 -1.18
CA GLY A 57 3.32 1.93 0.28
C GLY A 57 3.57 3.39 0.68
N ASP A 58 4.54 4.04 0.03
CA ASP A 58 4.91 5.42 0.29
C ASP A 58 3.75 6.36 -0.10
N THR A 59 3.14 6.15 -1.27
CA THR A 59 2.00 6.94 -1.75
C THR A 59 0.76 6.78 -0.88
N ALA A 60 0.48 5.57 -0.38
CA ALA A 60 -0.66 5.35 0.52
C ALA A 60 -0.53 6.16 1.81
N LEU A 61 0.68 6.22 2.37
CA LEU A 61 0.99 7.02 3.56
C LEU A 61 0.94 8.52 3.26
N ALA A 62 1.52 8.96 2.14
CA ALA A 62 1.46 10.34 1.68
C ALA A 62 0.01 10.81 1.49
N TRP A 63 -0.84 9.97 0.90
CA TRP A 63 -2.25 10.28 0.73
C TRP A 63 -2.95 10.50 2.07
N LEU A 64 -2.68 9.66 3.09
CA LEU A 64 -3.23 9.86 4.43
C LEU A 64 -2.81 11.21 5.04
N LEU A 65 -1.56 11.63 4.83
CA LEU A 65 -1.04 12.92 5.30
C LEU A 65 -1.76 14.12 4.66
N THR A 66 -2.36 13.96 3.48
CA THR A 66 -3.16 15.03 2.84
C THR A 66 -4.62 15.09 3.29
N ARG A 67 -5.09 14.16 4.15
CA ARG A 67 -6.51 14.09 4.52
C ARG A 67 -6.85 15.05 5.66
N PRO A 68 -7.94 15.84 5.54
CA PRO A 68 -8.41 16.68 6.65
C PRO A 68 -8.67 15.86 7.91
N GLY A 69 -8.15 16.34 9.05
CA GLY A 69 -8.32 15.70 10.35
C GLY A 69 -7.38 14.52 10.64
N VAL A 70 -6.45 14.19 9.73
CA VAL A 70 -5.38 13.20 9.98
C VAL A 70 -4.12 13.93 10.44
N THR A 71 -3.71 13.73 11.70
CA THR A 71 -2.45 14.31 12.23
C THR A 71 -1.22 13.56 11.73
N GLY A 72 -1.33 12.26 11.48
CA GLY A 72 -0.25 11.45 10.93
C GLY A 72 -0.61 9.96 10.91
N PRO A 73 -0.10 9.18 9.94
CA PRO A 73 -0.32 7.74 9.91
C PRO A 73 0.50 7.04 11.00
N ILE A 74 -0.12 6.08 11.69
CA ILE A 74 0.58 5.20 12.63
C ILE A 74 1.19 4.04 11.85
N VAL A 75 2.51 3.90 11.89
CA VAL A 75 3.26 2.82 11.24
C VAL A 75 3.89 1.89 12.28
N GLY A 76 3.87 0.59 12.00
CA GLY A 76 4.50 -0.45 12.81
C GLY A 76 5.54 -1.23 12.01
N PRO A 77 6.68 -0.59 11.64
CA PRO A 77 7.71 -1.23 10.81
C PRO A 77 8.39 -2.36 11.58
N ARG A 78 8.57 -3.50 10.90
CA ARG A 78 9.35 -4.66 11.38
C ARG A 78 10.70 -4.81 10.69
N THR A 79 10.93 -4.02 9.63
CA THR A 79 12.19 -3.98 8.89
C THR A 79 12.58 -2.52 8.69
N ARG A 80 13.86 -2.29 8.39
CA ARG A 80 14.38 -0.95 8.14
C ARG A 80 13.74 -0.32 6.90
N GLU A 81 13.53 -1.12 5.86
CA GLU A 81 12.92 -0.68 4.61
C GLU A 81 11.49 -0.19 4.82
N GLN A 82 10.75 -0.76 5.78
CA GLN A 82 9.41 -0.30 6.15
C GLN A 82 9.45 1.03 6.90
N LEU A 83 10.47 1.27 7.72
CA LEU A 83 10.68 2.56 8.38
C LEU A 83 11.08 3.61 7.35
N ASP A 84 12.03 3.30 6.47
CA ASP A 84 12.48 4.21 5.42
C ASP A 84 11.34 4.58 4.46
N SER A 85 10.44 3.63 4.17
CA SER A 85 9.19 3.88 3.44
C SER A 85 8.28 4.90 4.12
N ALA A 86 8.09 4.78 5.43
CA ALA A 86 7.30 5.74 6.19
C ALA A 86 7.92 7.14 6.23
N LEU A 87 9.25 7.23 6.27
CA LEU A 87 9.97 8.50 6.21
C LEU A 87 9.84 9.16 4.84
N ARG A 88 10.09 8.42 3.74
CA ARG A 88 9.94 8.95 2.37
C ARG A 88 8.55 9.50 2.11
N ALA A 89 7.51 8.87 2.66
CA ALA A 89 6.13 9.29 2.47
C ALA A 89 5.85 10.73 2.95
N VAL A 90 6.64 11.27 3.87
CA VAL A 90 6.51 12.66 4.37
C VAL A 90 6.92 13.67 3.30
N ASP A 91 7.83 13.30 2.41
CA ASP A 91 8.38 14.16 1.36
C ASP A 91 7.67 13.98 0.00
N VAL A 92 6.68 13.08 -0.09
CA VAL A 92 5.92 12.84 -1.32
C VAL A 92 4.80 13.88 -1.46
N GLU A 93 4.94 14.75 -2.46
CA GLU A 93 3.87 15.66 -2.87
C GLU A 93 2.95 14.97 -3.91
N LEU A 94 1.64 15.01 -3.66
CA LEU A 94 0.61 14.46 -4.54
C LEU A 94 -0.18 15.60 -5.16
N SER A 95 -0.28 15.62 -6.50
CA SER A 95 -0.98 16.63 -7.31
C SER A 95 -2.09 16.04 -8.16
#